data_AF-A0A3D2X3F3-F1
#
_entry.id   AF-A0A3D2X3F3-F1
#
_cell.length_a   1.000
_cell.length_b   1.000
_cell.length_c   1.000
_cell.angle_alpha   90.00
_cell.angle_beta   90.00
_cell.angle_gamma   90.00
#
_symmetry.space_group_name_H-M   'P 1'
#
loop_
_entity.id
_entity.type
_entity.pdbx_description
1 polymer ?
#
loop_
_entity_poly.entity_id
_entity_poly.type
_entity_poly.pdbx_seq_one_letter_code
_entity_poly.pdbx_strand_id
1 'polypeptide(L)'
;EYIFNLIDTPGHVDFNYEVSRSLAACEGAILVVDAAQGIEAQTLANVYLALDHNLDVFPVINKIDLPSADPERVRQEVEDVIGLDASEAVLASAKAGIGIEEILEQIVEKVPAPSGDSEEPLQCMIFDSLYDPYRGVIAYIRVVNGTVKVGDKVRMMATGKEFEVTEVGVFTPKTTQRDELTVGDVGFLAASIKNVGDTRVGDTITHAKRPA
;
A
#
# COMPACT_ATOMS: atom_id res chain seq x y z
N GLU A 1 8.92 18.58 -1.46
CA GLU A 1 9.05 17.44 -2.38
C GLU A 1 8.46 16.25 -1.65
N TYR A 2 7.52 15.54 -2.27
CA TYR A 2 6.80 14.41 -1.68
C TYR A 2 7.06 13.16 -2.52
N ILE A 3 7.21 12.01 -1.86
CA ILE A 3 7.31 10.71 -2.50
C ILE A 3 6.01 9.97 -2.20
N PHE A 4 5.26 9.64 -3.25
CA PHE A 4 4.03 8.86 -3.12
C PHE A 4 4.32 7.40 -3.44
N ASN A 5 3.99 6.51 -2.48
CA ASN A 5 4.01 5.08 -2.68
C ASN A 5 2.56 4.61 -2.86
N LEU A 6 2.23 4.11 -4.05
CA LEU A 6 0.89 3.58 -4.34
C LEU A 6 0.90 2.06 -4.25
N ILE A 7 0.05 1.51 -3.37
CA ILE A 7 -0.16 0.07 -3.23
C ILE A 7 -1.55 -0.25 -3.78
N ASP A 8 -1.61 -1.19 -4.73
CA ASP A 8 -2.86 -1.68 -5.28
C ASP A 8 -3.47 -2.74 -4.35
N THR A 9 -4.77 -2.64 -4.09
CA THR A 9 -5.50 -3.57 -3.23
C THR A 9 -6.49 -4.38 -4.07
N PRO A 10 -6.52 -5.73 -3.96
CA PRO A 10 -7.55 -6.53 -4.61
C PRO A 10 -8.98 -6.08 -4.21
N GLY A 11 -9.89 -5.99 -5.18
CA GLY A 11 -11.27 -5.55 -4.91
C GLY A 11 -12.25 -6.66 -4.49
N HIS A 12 -11.82 -7.93 -4.54
CA HIS A 12 -12.70 -9.08 -4.32
C HIS A 12 -12.50 -9.70 -2.93
N VAL A 13 -13.60 -10.06 -2.27
CA VAL A 13 -13.63 -10.59 -0.89
C VAL A 13 -12.81 -11.87 -0.68
N ASP A 14 -12.59 -12.65 -1.75
CA ASP A 14 -11.77 -13.86 -1.70
C ASP A 14 -10.29 -13.56 -1.39
N PHE A 15 -9.86 -12.31 -1.52
CA PHE A 15 -8.49 -11.84 -1.25
C PHE A 15 -8.42 -10.94 0.00
N ASN A 16 -9.35 -11.10 0.94
CA ASN A 16 -9.39 -10.30 2.18
C ASN A 16 -8.06 -10.33 2.96
N TYR A 17 -7.33 -11.45 2.91
CA TYR A 17 -6.03 -11.56 3.59
C TYR A 17 -4.98 -10.65 2.95
N GLU A 18 -4.88 -10.67 1.63
CA GLU A 18 -3.97 -9.85 0.82
C GLU A 18 -4.33 -8.36 0.91
N VAL A 19 -5.61 -8.03 0.87
CA VAL A 19 -6.11 -6.65 1.08
C VAL A 19 -5.69 -6.14 2.45
N SER A 20 -5.95 -6.91 3.51
CA SER A 20 -5.58 -6.53 4.87
C SER A 20 -4.08 -6.27 5.03
N ARG A 21 -3.22 -7.02 4.32
CA ARG A 21 -1.77 -6.87 4.39
C ARG A 21 -1.25 -5.70 3.59
N SER A 22 -1.88 -5.41 2.46
CA SER A 22 -1.62 -4.20 1.67
C SER A 22 -2.00 -2.95 2.46
N LEU A 23 -3.15 -2.96 3.13
CA LEU A 23 -3.61 -1.86 3.98
C LEU A 23 -2.69 -1.64 5.18
N ALA A 24 -2.22 -2.70 5.84
CA ALA A 24 -1.22 -2.60 6.92
C ALA A 24 0.12 -2.02 6.46
N ALA A 25 0.38 -1.93 5.15
CA ALA A 25 1.56 -1.28 4.59
C ALA A 25 1.34 0.22 4.26
N CYS A 26 0.17 0.78 4.56
CA CYS A 26 -0.15 2.19 4.29
C CYS A 26 -0.29 3.01 5.58
N GLU A 27 -0.30 4.33 5.42
CA GLU A 27 -0.74 5.32 6.42
C GLU A 27 -2.17 5.82 6.16
N GLY A 28 -2.63 5.73 4.91
CA GLY A 28 -3.95 6.18 4.51
C GLY A 28 -4.49 5.38 3.33
N ALA A 29 -5.78 5.55 3.06
CA ALA A 29 -6.45 4.92 1.92
C ALA A 29 -7.40 5.89 1.22
N ILE A 30 -7.46 5.79 -0.11
CA ILE A 30 -8.36 6.59 -0.93
C ILE A 30 -9.61 5.77 -1.22
N LEU A 31 -10.75 6.21 -0.70
CA LEU A 31 -12.03 5.57 -0.96
C LEU A 31 -12.62 6.12 -2.26
N VAL A 32 -12.38 5.43 -3.38
CA VAL A 32 -12.92 5.84 -4.68
C VAL A 32 -14.33 5.29 -4.86
N VAL A 33 -15.33 6.17 -4.95
CA VAL A 33 -16.74 5.83 -5.14
C VAL A 33 -17.23 6.34 -6.50
N ASP A 34 -18.04 5.56 -7.20
CA ASP A 34 -18.61 5.95 -8.49
C ASP A 34 -19.78 6.93 -8.29
N ALA A 35 -19.71 8.10 -8.92
CA ALA A 35 -20.74 9.14 -8.83
C ALA A 35 -22.12 8.71 -9.34
N ALA A 36 -22.20 7.71 -10.22
CA ALA A 36 -23.46 7.18 -10.73
C ALA A 36 -23.94 5.97 -9.92
N GLN A 37 -23.05 5.07 -9.53
CA GLN A 37 -23.43 3.82 -8.85
C GLN A 37 -23.60 3.99 -7.33
N GLY A 38 -22.79 4.84 -6.69
CA GLY A 38 -22.75 4.94 -5.23
C GLY A 38 -21.94 3.82 -4.58
N ILE A 39 -22.27 3.49 -3.34
CA ILE A 39 -21.54 2.51 -2.54
C ILE A 39 -22.04 1.10 -2.84
N GLU A 40 -21.11 0.18 -3.05
CA GLU A 40 -21.41 -1.24 -3.22
C GLU A 40 -20.98 -2.04 -1.99
N ALA A 41 -21.49 -3.27 -1.85
CA ALA A 41 -21.15 -4.14 -0.72
C ALA A 41 -19.64 -4.42 -0.58
N GLN A 42 -18.93 -4.50 -1.71
CA GLN A 42 -17.46 -4.68 -1.73
C GLN A 42 -16.74 -3.43 -1.22
N THR A 43 -17.24 -2.24 -1.55
CA THR A 43 -16.73 -0.97 -1.04
C THR A 43 -16.76 -0.95 0.49
N LEU A 44 -17.89 -1.36 1.09
CA LEU A 44 -18.04 -1.39 2.55
C LEU A 44 -17.04 -2.33 3.22
N ALA A 45 -16.87 -3.54 2.69
CA ALA A 45 -15.94 -4.51 3.26
C ALA A 45 -14.50 -3.97 3.32
N ASN A 46 -14.04 -3.33 2.25
CA ASN A 46 -12.68 -2.77 2.17
C ASN A 46 -12.50 -1.55 3.07
N VAL A 47 -13.53 -0.71 3.23
CA VAL A 47 -13.46 0.45 4.12
C VAL A 47 -13.35 0.01 5.57
N TYR A 48 -14.12 -0.98 6.01
CA TYR A 48 -13.99 -1.49 7.38
C TYR A 48 -12.61 -2.09 7.63
N LEU A 49 -12.02 -2.79 6.66
CA LEU A 49 -10.63 -3.27 6.78
C LEU A 49 -9.62 -2.11 6.91
N ALA A 50 -9.82 -1.01 6.18
CA ALA A 50 -8.93 0.15 6.28
C ALA A 50 -9.05 0.85 7.65
N LEU A 51 -10.27 0.98 8.16
CA LEU A 51 -10.53 1.56 9.49
C LEU A 51 -9.98 0.67 10.62
N ASP A 52 -10.08 -0.67 10.48
CA ASP A 52 -9.50 -1.63 11.46
C ASP A 52 -7.97 -1.51 11.54
N HIS A 53 -7.31 -1.05 10.47
CA HIS A 53 -5.87 -0.75 10.43
C HIS A 53 -5.52 0.68 10.85
N ASN A 54 -6.50 1.45 11.35
CA ASN A 54 -6.35 2.87 11.73
C ASN A 54 -5.78 3.73 10.60
N LEU A 55 -6.15 3.45 9.35
CA LEU A 55 -5.76 4.28 8.21
C LEU A 55 -6.61 5.54 8.15
N ASP A 56 -5.98 6.65 7.75
CA ASP A 56 -6.71 7.84 7.35
C ASP A 56 -7.40 7.61 6.01
N VAL A 57 -8.72 7.44 6.05
CA VAL A 57 -9.54 7.18 4.87
C VAL A 57 -10.28 8.44 4.47
N PHE A 58 -10.14 8.87 3.23
CA PHE A 58 -10.91 9.98 2.69
C PHE A 58 -11.59 9.62 1.35
N PRO A 59 -12.82 10.10 1.13
CA PRO A 59 -13.59 9.76 -0.07
C PRO A 59 -13.20 10.61 -1.28
N VAL A 60 -13.20 9.95 -2.45
CA VAL A 60 -13.09 10.56 -3.77
C VAL A 60 -14.25 10.07 -4.62
N ILE A 61 -15.04 10.99 -5.16
CA ILE A 61 -16.20 10.67 -5.99
C ILE A 61 -15.79 10.80 -7.45
N ASN A 62 -15.62 9.65 -8.11
CA ASN A 62 -15.09 9.55 -9.46
C ASN A 62 -16.22 9.39 -10.50
N LYS A 63 -15.88 9.57 -11.78
CA LYS A 63 -16.78 9.47 -12.94
C LYS A 63 -17.87 10.55 -12.98
N ILE A 64 -17.54 11.75 -12.50
CA ILE A 64 -18.45 12.92 -12.56
C ILE A 64 -18.81 13.35 -14.00
N ASP A 65 -18.10 12.83 -14.99
CA ASP A 65 -18.37 13.07 -16.42
C ASP A 65 -19.56 12.27 -16.96
N LEU A 66 -20.08 11.28 -16.22
CA LEU A 66 -21.21 10.47 -16.66
C LEU A 66 -22.52 11.28 -16.59
N PRO A 67 -23.42 11.15 -17.59
CA PRO A 67 -24.73 11.82 -17.54
C PRO A 67 -25.61 11.41 -16.35
N SER A 68 -25.38 10.22 -15.81
CA SER A 68 -26.07 9.67 -14.65
C SER A 68 -25.35 9.95 -13.33
N ALA A 69 -24.27 10.72 -13.34
CA ALA A 69 -23.55 11.07 -12.12
C ALA A 69 -24.42 11.95 -11.21
N ASP A 70 -24.49 11.60 -9.94
CA ASP A 70 -25.14 12.36 -8.88
C ASP A 70 -24.20 12.44 -7.66
N PRO A 71 -23.17 13.29 -7.71
CA PRO A 71 -22.14 13.34 -6.66
C PRO A 71 -22.70 13.71 -5.29
N GLU A 72 -23.73 14.54 -5.23
CA GLU A 72 -24.31 15.00 -3.95
C GLU A 72 -25.03 13.86 -3.25
N ARG A 73 -25.82 13.07 -3.99
CA ARG A 73 -26.43 11.84 -3.46
C ARG A 73 -25.36 10.88 -2.93
N VAL A 74 -24.26 10.72 -3.66
CA VAL A 74 -23.16 9.82 -3.26
C VAL A 74 -22.40 10.33 -2.04
N ARG A 75 -22.20 11.65 -1.88
CA ARG A 75 -21.65 12.24 -0.63
C ARG A 75 -22.51 11.87 0.57
N GLN A 76 -23.82 12.09 0.45
CA GLN A 76 -24.76 11.75 1.52
C GLN A 76 -24.72 10.25 1.82
N GLU A 77 -24.61 9.40 0.80
CA GLU A 77 -24.50 7.95 0.97
C GLU A 77 -23.23 7.56 1.75
N VAL A 78 -22.08 8.19 1.46
CA VAL A 78 -20.83 7.99 2.21
C VAL A 78 -20.98 8.39 3.67
N GLU A 79 -21.58 9.55 3.95
CA GLU A 79 -21.81 10.00 5.32
C GLU A 79 -22.79 9.09 6.07
N ASP A 80 -23.92 8.73 5.46
CA ASP A 80 -24.99 7.97 6.11
C ASP A 80 -24.63 6.50 6.33
N VAL A 81 -23.94 5.87 5.37
CA VAL A 81 -23.67 4.43 5.38
C VAL A 81 -22.31 4.11 6.00
N ILE A 82 -21.28 4.89 5.66
CA ILE A 82 -19.91 4.64 6.10
C ILE A 82 -19.57 5.44 7.35
N GLY A 83 -20.13 6.65 7.49
CA GLY A 83 -19.82 7.55 8.60
C GLY A 83 -18.53 8.34 8.40
N LEU A 84 -18.05 8.47 7.16
CA LEU A 84 -16.92 9.33 6.80
C LEU A 84 -17.42 10.71 6.38
N ASP A 85 -16.70 11.76 6.78
CA ASP A 85 -16.95 13.12 6.31
C ASP A 85 -16.68 13.20 4.79
N ALA A 86 -17.73 13.45 4.02
CA ALA A 86 -17.67 13.56 2.56
C ALA A 86 -17.89 15.01 2.08
N SER A 87 -17.97 15.97 2.99
CA SER A 87 -18.17 17.39 2.66
C SER A 87 -17.04 17.94 1.79
N GLU A 88 -15.81 17.49 2.05
CA GLU A 88 -14.61 17.82 1.30
C GLU A 88 -14.22 16.73 0.27
N ALA A 89 -15.11 15.79 -0.05
CA ALA A 89 -14.80 14.72 -1.00
C ALA A 89 -14.43 15.32 -2.37
N VAL A 90 -13.26 14.95 -2.90
CA VAL A 90 -12.83 15.43 -4.21
C VAL A 90 -13.74 14.86 -5.29
N LEU A 91 -14.25 15.74 -6.14
CA LEU A 91 -15.03 15.37 -7.32
C LEU A 91 -14.07 15.17 -8.49
N ALA A 92 -13.95 13.94 -8.97
CA ALA A 92 -12.96 13.55 -9.95
C ALA A 92 -13.54 12.91 -11.20
N SER A 93 -12.82 13.07 -12.31
CA SER A 93 -13.01 12.25 -13.51
C SER A 93 -11.67 11.74 -13.98
N ALA A 94 -11.38 10.47 -13.70
CA ALA A 94 -10.17 9.82 -14.20
C ALA A 94 -10.09 9.82 -15.74
N LYS A 95 -11.25 9.86 -16.43
CA LYS A 95 -11.32 9.91 -17.90
C LYS A 95 -10.97 11.30 -18.44
N ALA A 96 -11.45 12.36 -17.79
CA ALA A 96 -11.21 13.74 -18.22
C ALA A 96 -9.97 14.38 -17.56
N GLY A 97 -9.34 13.69 -16.60
CA GLY A 97 -8.21 14.21 -15.83
C GLY A 97 -8.59 15.29 -14.82
N ILE A 98 -9.83 15.31 -14.34
CA ILE A 98 -10.35 16.31 -13.39
C ILE A 98 -10.17 15.79 -11.96
N GLY A 99 -9.76 16.65 -11.03
CA GLY A 99 -9.66 16.32 -9.60
C GLY A 99 -8.35 15.63 -9.20
N ILE A 100 -7.43 15.38 -10.13
CA ILE A 100 -6.22 14.59 -9.84
C ILE A 100 -5.23 15.35 -8.97
N GLU A 101 -5.03 16.64 -9.24
CA GLU A 101 -4.15 17.49 -8.44
C GLU A 101 -4.73 17.67 -7.04
N GLU A 102 -6.04 17.88 -6.93
CA GLU A 102 -6.77 17.99 -5.67
C GLU A 102 -6.70 16.70 -4.84
N ILE A 103 -6.75 15.51 -5.48
CA ILE A 103 -6.51 14.24 -4.81
C ILE A 103 -5.09 14.20 -4.23
N LEU A 104 -4.07 14.57 -5.02
CA LEU A 104 -2.67 14.54 -4.56
C LEU A 104 -2.44 15.51 -3.39
N GLU A 105 -3.02 16.72 -3.44
CA GLU A 105 -2.97 17.68 -2.34
C GLU A 105 -3.67 17.12 -1.08
N GLN A 106 -4.85 16.51 -1.21
CA GLN A 106 -5.51 15.88 -0.07
C GLN A 106 -4.71 14.73 0.53
N ILE A 107 -4.00 13.94 -0.27
CA ILE A 107 -3.09 12.90 0.27
C ILE A 107 -2.04 13.55 1.17
N VAL A 108 -1.42 14.65 0.72
CA VAL A 108 -0.40 15.36 1.49
C VAL A 108 -0.96 15.97 2.77
N GLU A 109 -2.18 16.51 2.74
CA GLU A 109 -2.80 17.15 3.90
C GLU A 109 -3.35 16.16 4.93
N LYS A 110 -3.93 15.04 4.47
CA LYS A 110 -4.70 14.12 5.32
C LYS A 110 -3.94 12.86 5.71
N VAL A 111 -3.00 12.40 4.90
CA VAL A 111 -2.27 11.16 5.19
C VAL A 111 -0.96 11.49 5.92
N PRO A 112 -0.73 10.96 7.13
CA PRO A 112 0.50 11.23 7.86
C PRO A 112 1.69 10.60 7.15
N ALA A 113 2.86 11.22 7.30
CA ALA A 113 4.10 10.63 6.84
C ALA A 113 4.42 9.33 7.60
N PRO A 114 5.10 8.36 6.97
CA PRO A 114 5.54 7.14 7.63
C PRO A 114 6.39 7.46 8.86
N SER A 115 6.17 6.70 9.92
CA SER A 115 6.98 6.76 11.14
C SER A 115 7.99 5.61 11.19
N GLY A 116 9.13 5.86 11.86
CA GLY A 116 10.18 4.87 12.05
C GLY A 116 11.53 5.51 12.30
N ASP A 117 12.52 4.69 12.63
CA ASP A 117 13.90 5.09 12.89
C ASP A 117 14.87 4.25 12.03
N SER A 118 15.74 4.92 11.28
CA SER A 118 16.73 4.29 10.41
C SER A 118 17.86 3.60 11.18
N GLU A 119 18.05 3.94 12.46
CA GLU A 119 19.10 3.38 13.31
C GLU A 119 18.63 2.14 14.11
N GLU A 120 17.32 1.88 14.15
CA GLU A 120 16.74 0.69 14.75
C GLU A 120 17.00 -0.57 13.90
N PRO A 121 16.91 -1.79 14.48
CA PRO A 121 16.97 -3.03 13.71
C PRO A 121 15.99 -3.02 12.54
N LEU A 122 16.40 -3.65 11.44
CA LEU A 122 15.57 -3.72 10.23
C LEU A 122 14.23 -4.38 10.54
N GLN A 123 13.15 -3.70 10.17
CA GLN A 123 11.80 -4.26 10.16
C GLN A 123 11.18 -3.92 8.81
N CYS A 124 11.22 -4.88 7.89
CA CYS A 124 10.54 -4.77 6.61
C CYS A 124 9.34 -5.72 6.57
N MET A 125 8.15 -5.17 6.37
CA MET A 125 6.94 -5.97 6.21
C MET A 125 6.80 -6.45 4.77
N ILE A 126 6.56 -7.74 4.56
CA ILE A 126 6.18 -8.28 3.25
C ILE A 126 4.66 -8.11 3.10
N PHE A 127 4.21 -7.35 2.11
CA PHE A 127 2.77 -7.19 1.83
C PHE A 127 2.30 -7.92 0.57
N ASP A 128 3.22 -8.24 -0.34
CA ASP A 128 2.93 -9.06 -1.52
C ASP A 128 4.21 -9.78 -2.00
N SER A 129 4.11 -10.72 -2.93
CA SER A 129 5.24 -11.39 -3.54
C SER A 129 4.96 -11.89 -4.96
N LEU A 130 5.98 -11.84 -5.81
CA LEU A 130 5.93 -12.33 -7.19
C LEU A 130 7.04 -13.35 -7.45
N TYR A 131 6.74 -14.42 -8.17
CA TYR A 131 7.77 -15.34 -8.65
C TYR A 131 8.33 -14.90 -10.01
N ASP A 132 9.64 -14.72 -10.07
CA ASP A 132 10.40 -14.43 -11.30
C ASP A 132 11.31 -15.63 -11.65
N PRO A 133 11.31 -16.12 -12.90
CA PRO A 133 12.11 -17.28 -13.29
C PRO A 133 13.63 -17.14 -13.09
N TYR A 134 14.15 -15.92 -13.10
CA TYR A 134 15.59 -15.63 -12.99
C TYR A 134 15.97 -15.16 -11.59
N ARG A 135 15.12 -14.33 -10.97
CA ARG A 135 15.37 -13.73 -9.65
C ARG A 135 14.84 -14.56 -8.48
N GLY A 136 14.01 -15.56 -8.76
CA GLY A 136 13.29 -16.32 -7.75
C GLY A 136 12.12 -15.49 -7.21
N VAL A 137 11.80 -15.66 -5.93
CA VAL A 137 10.74 -14.88 -5.28
C VAL A 137 11.22 -13.46 -5.02
N ILE A 138 10.43 -12.51 -5.53
CA ILE A 138 10.56 -11.07 -5.31
C ILE A 138 9.51 -10.70 -4.26
N ALA A 139 9.94 -10.25 -3.09
CA ALA A 139 9.06 -9.78 -2.03
C ALA A 139 8.79 -8.29 -2.22
N TYR A 140 7.52 -7.87 -2.17
CA TYR A 140 7.16 -6.45 -2.09
C TYR A 140 7.10 -6.06 -0.62
N ILE A 141 7.84 -5.02 -0.29
CA ILE A 141 8.16 -4.67 1.09
C ILE A 141 7.91 -3.21 1.40
N ARG A 142 7.51 -2.96 2.65
CA ARG A 142 7.55 -1.64 3.29
C ARG A 142 8.60 -1.66 4.38
N VAL A 143 9.50 -0.67 4.40
CA VAL A 143 10.48 -0.52 5.48
C VAL A 143 9.85 0.30 6.60
N VAL A 144 9.65 -0.32 7.77
CA VAL A 144 9.13 0.35 8.97
C VAL A 144 10.27 0.92 9.81
N ASN A 145 11.31 0.13 10.04
CA ASN A 145 12.51 0.57 10.78
C ASN A 145 13.78 0.05 10.09
N GLY A 146 14.88 0.74 10.34
CA GLY A 146 16.20 0.41 9.82
C GLY A 146 16.37 0.72 8.34
N THR A 147 17.33 0.04 7.71
CA THR A 147 17.65 0.19 6.29
C THR A 147 18.16 -1.15 5.76
N VAL A 148 17.79 -1.50 4.52
CA VAL A 148 18.24 -2.71 3.83
C VAL A 148 18.98 -2.34 2.56
N LYS A 149 20.13 -2.98 2.33
CA LYS A 149 21.02 -2.73 1.19
C LYS A 149 21.33 -4.02 0.44
N VAL A 150 21.77 -3.87 -0.81
CA VAL A 150 22.32 -5.00 -1.56
C VAL A 150 23.54 -5.59 -0.83
N GLY A 151 23.58 -6.92 -0.68
CA GLY A 151 24.60 -7.65 0.05
C GLY A 151 24.31 -7.89 1.53
N ASP A 152 23.23 -7.31 2.08
CA ASP A 152 22.85 -7.57 3.47
C ASP A 152 22.41 -9.02 3.67
N LYS A 153 22.78 -9.57 4.84
CA LYS A 153 22.24 -10.87 5.28
C LYS A 153 20.99 -10.63 6.10
N VAL A 154 19.85 -11.00 5.52
CA VAL A 154 18.54 -10.85 6.13
C VAL A 154 18.00 -12.19 6.61
N ARG A 155 17.07 -12.13 7.57
CA ARG A 155 16.37 -13.26 8.15
C ARG A 155 14.87 -13.03 8.06
N MET A 156 14.15 -14.06 7.63
CA MET A 156 12.69 -14.11 7.70
C MET A 156 12.29 -14.45 9.14
N MET A 157 11.52 -13.60 9.81
CA MET A 157 11.17 -13.81 11.22
C MET A 157 10.30 -15.04 11.44
N ALA A 158 9.35 -15.33 10.53
CA ALA A 158 8.45 -16.48 10.69
C ALA A 158 9.16 -17.83 10.49
N THR A 159 10.16 -17.92 9.60
CA THR A 159 10.83 -19.19 9.26
C THR A 159 12.23 -19.33 9.85
N GLY A 160 12.85 -18.23 10.28
CA GLY A 160 14.23 -18.18 10.74
C GLY A 160 15.28 -18.38 9.63
N LYS A 161 14.86 -18.54 8.37
CA LYS A 161 15.77 -18.72 7.23
C LYS A 161 16.50 -17.42 6.92
N GLU A 162 17.77 -17.56 6.58
CA GLU A 162 18.64 -16.45 6.22
C GLU A 162 18.93 -16.45 4.73
N PHE A 163 18.96 -15.24 4.15
CA PHE A 163 19.23 -15.00 2.75
C PHE A 163 20.16 -13.80 2.59
N GLU A 164 20.83 -13.71 1.44
CA GLU A 164 21.66 -12.57 1.08
C GLU A 164 20.91 -11.74 0.04
N VAL A 165 20.70 -10.45 0.31
CA VAL A 165 19.98 -9.54 -0.56
C VAL A 165 20.77 -9.34 -1.85
N THR A 166 20.17 -9.71 -2.98
CA THR A 166 20.79 -9.57 -4.31
C THR A 166 20.34 -8.31 -5.03
N GLU A 167 19.14 -7.82 -4.73
CA GLU A 167 18.56 -6.66 -5.39
C GLU A 167 17.52 -6.00 -4.47
N VAL A 168 17.52 -4.66 -4.44
CA VAL A 168 16.42 -3.85 -3.91
C VAL A 168 16.06 -2.76 -4.91
N GLY A 169 14.83 -2.26 -4.86
CA GLY A 169 14.40 -1.21 -5.75
C GLY A 169 12.96 -0.76 -5.56
N VAL A 170 12.54 0.17 -6.40
CA VAL A 170 11.21 0.79 -6.39
C VAL A 170 10.56 0.68 -7.77
N PHE A 171 9.26 1.00 -7.87
CA PHE A 171 8.51 0.99 -9.13
C PHE A 171 8.21 2.41 -9.60
N THR A 172 8.58 2.75 -10.84
CA THR A 172 8.45 4.12 -11.38
C THR A 172 8.02 4.23 -12.87
N PRO A 173 7.00 3.52 -13.40
CA PRO A 173 6.25 2.36 -12.90
C PRO A 173 6.96 1.03 -13.21
N LYS A 174 8.04 1.06 -14.01
CA LYS A 174 8.93 -0.08 -14.21
C LYS A 174 9.85 -0.22 -13.00
N THR A 175 10.38 -1.43 -12.81
CA THR A 175 11.38 -1.70 -11.76
C THR A 175 12.62 -0.83 -11.96
N THR A 176 12.97 -0.06 -10.94
CA THR A 176 14.19 0.74 -10.88
C THR A 176 14.99 0.31 -9.66
N GLN A 177 16.19 -0.22 -9.91
CA GLN A 177 17.10 -0.65 -8.85
C GLN A 177 17.57 0.53 -8.02
N ARG A 178 17.76 0.27 -6.73
CA ARG A 178 18.33 1.20 -5.75
C ARG A 178 19.44 0.48 -4.98
N ASP A 179 20.33 1.26 -4.40
CA ASP A 179 21.40 0.71 -3.57
C ASP A 179 20.87 0.28 -2.19
N GLU A 180 19.83 0.97 -1.71
CA GLU A 180 19.18 0.73 -0.43
C GLU A 180 17.70 1.15 -0.44
N LEU A 181 16.95 0.64 0.54
CA LEU A 181 15.63 1.11 0.93
C LEU A 181 15.65 1.42 2.44
N THR A 182 15.11 2.57 2.83
CA THR A 182 15.10 3.07 4.22
C THR A 182 13.67 3.33 4.70
N VAL A 183 13.53 3.77 5.95
CA VAL A 183 12.26 4.01 6.63
C VAL A 183 11.25 4.74 5.73
N GLY A 184 10.05 4.17 5.61
CA GLY A 184 8.96 4.70 4.79
C GLY A 184 9.01 4.31 3.32
N ASP A 185 10.12 3.77 2.82
CA ASP A 185 10.19 3.31 1.45
C ASP A 185 9.32 2.07 1.23
N VAL A 186 8.66 2.05 0.06
CA VAL A 186 7.93 0.91 -0.46
C VAL A 186 8.61 0.47 -1.75
N GLY A 187 8.89 -0.82 -1.85
CA GLY A 187 9.67 -1.34 -2.96
C GLY A 187 9.65 -2.85 -3.03
N PHE A 188 10.69 -3.40 -3.65
CA PHE A 188 10.87 -4.83 -3.76
C PHE A 188 12.26 -5.25 -3.25
N LEU A 189 12.35 -6.50 -2.81
CA LEU A 189 13.56 -7.17 -2.38
C LEU A 189 13.65 -8.55 -3.04
N ALA A 190 14.80 -8.85 -3.63
CA ALA A 190 15.14 -10.19 -4.12
C ALA A 190 16.39 -10.70 -3.40
N ALA A 191 16.37 -11.98 -3.04
CA ALA A 191 17.46 -12.63 -2.30
C ALA A 191 17.68 -14.09 -2.75
N SER A 192 17.48 -14.37 -4.05
CA SER A 192 17.58 -15.71 -4.66
C SER A 192 16.72 -16.78 -3.97
N ILE A 193 15.54 -16.38 -3.49
CA ILE A 193 14.63 -17.23 -2.75
C ILE A 193 13.92 -18.16 -3.73
N LYS A 194 13.99 -19.47 -3.51
CA LYS A 194 13.42 -20.45 -4.44
C LYS A 194 11.96 -20.81 -4.16
N ASN A 195 11.58 -20.84 -2.88
CA ASN A 195 10.24 -21.27 -2.46
C ASN A 195 9.43 -20.07 -2.00
N VAL A 196 8.25 -19.86 -2.59
CA VAL A 196 7.30 -18.81 -2.17
C VAL A 196 6.90 -18.97 -0.69
N GLY A 197 6.84 -20.20 -0.19
CA GLY A 197 6.52 -20.48 1.21
C GLY A 197 7.54 -19.99 2.24
N ASP A 198 8.73 -19.56 1.79
CA ASP A 198 9.78 -18.98 2.64
C ASP A 198 9.63 -17.46 2.80
N THR A 199 8.78 -16.82 1.98
CA THR A 199 8.48 -15.38 1.97
C THR A 199 6.97 -15.19 2.05
N ARG A 200 6.39 -15.47 3.21
CA ARG A 200 4.94 -15.37 3.38
C ARG A 200 4.55 -13.90 3.45
N VAL A 201 3.46 -13.55 2.77
CA VAL A 201 2.79 -12.26 2.96
C VAL A 201 2.45 -12.10 4.45
N GLY A 202 2.76 -10.94 5.01
CA GLY A 202 2.65 -10.62 6.44
C GLY A 202 3.86 -10.99 7.30
N ASP A 203 4.89 -11.66 6.75
CA ASP A 203 6.15 -11.89 7.47
C ASP A 203 6.98 -10.59 7.57
N THR A 204 7.93 -10.58 8.51
CA THR A 204 8.89 -9.50 8.71
C THR A 204 10.29 -9.96 8.32
N ILE A 205 10.96 -9.18 7.49
CA ILE A 205 12.38 -9.33 7.16
C ILE A 205 13.19 -8.45 8.11
N THR A 206 14.20 -9.03 8.74
CA THR A 206 15.13 -8.32 9.63
C THR A 206 16.59 -8.66 9.31
N HIS A 207 17.55 -7.97 9.91
CA HIS A 207 18.97 -8.28 9.74
C HIS A 207 19.34 -9.54 10.53
N ALA A 208 20.09 -10.47 9.92
CA ALA A 208 20.50 -11.71 10.58
C ALA A 208 21.42 -11.48 11.79
N LYS A 209 22.26 -10.43 11.74
CA LYS A 209 23.22 -10.09 12.81
C LYS A 209 22.65 -9.23 13.93
N ARG A 210 21.63 -8.42 13.64
CA ARG A 210 20.93 -7.53 14.58
C ARG A 210 19.42 -7.65 14.29
N PRO A 211 18.79 -8.76 14.71
CA PRO A 211 17.37 -8.96 14.47
C PRO A 211 16.54 -7.99 15.34
N ALA A 212 15.37 -7.64 14.83
CA ALA A 212 14.34 -6.86 15.53
C ALA A 212 13.57 -7.68 16.57
#